data_AF-A0A829D446-F1
#
_entry.id   AF-A0A829D446-F1
#
_cell.length_a   1.000
_cell.length_b   1.000
_cell.length_c   1.000
_cell.angle_alpha   90.00
_cell.angle_beta   90.00
_cell.angle_gamma   90.00
#
_symmetry.space_group_name_H-M   'P 1'
#
loop_
_entity.id
_entity.type
_entity.pdbx_description
1 polymer ?
#
loop_
_entity_poly.entity_id
_entity_poly.type
_entity_poly.pdbx_seq_one_letter_code
_entity_poly.pdbx_strand_id
1 'polypeptide(L)'
;MSNPIQNRYEFVYLFDVKDGNPNGDPDAGNQPRVDPETGNGLITDVSLKRKIRNYVTIVKSATPPNDIYIKEKAVLIETHEKAYVAVGAKLETSKKEEKEKEPEETKLAKRENGCVKTFTTCVLLEL
;
A
#
# COMPACT_ATOMS: atom_id res chain seq x y z
N MET A 1 -9.81 -19.71 -5.05
CA MET A 1 -10.64 -18.52 -5.35
C MET A 1 -11.35 -18.11 -4.07
N SER A 2 -11.03 -16.96 -3.50
CA SER A 2 -11.79 -16.43 -2.36
C SER A 2 -13.13 -15.88 -2.83
N ASN A 3 -14.20 -16.15 -2.08
CA ASN A 3 -15.51 -15.57 -2.38
C ASN A 3 -15.45 -14.05 -2.16
N PRO A 4 -15.82 -13.22 -3.14
CA PRO A 4 -15.82 -11.77 -2.98
C PRO A 4 -16.85 -11.36 -1.92
N ILE A 5 -16.53 -10.30 -1.17
CA ILE A 5 -17.46 -9.68 -0.22
C ILE A 5 -18.71 -9.18 -0.94
N GLN A 6 -19.89 -9.58 -0.43
CA GLN A 6 -21.19 -9.26 -1.05
C GLN A 6 -21.86 -8.01 -0.46
N ASN A 7 -21.37 -7.53 0.69
CA ASN A 7 -22.00 -6.46 1.46
C ASN A 7 -21.04 -5.29 1.67
N ARG A 8 -21.58 -4.07 1.79
CA ARG A 8 -20.85 -2.90 2.28
C ARG A 8 -20.72 -2.99 3.80
N TYR A 9 -19.51 -2.80 4.30
CA TYR A 9 -19.22 -2.76 5.73
C TYR A 9 -18.76 -1.38 6.13
N GLU A 10 -19.30 -0.90 7.24
CA GLU A 10 -18.84 0.29 7.93
C GLU A 10 -18.48 -0.10 9.36
N PHE A 11 -17.40 0.48 9.87
CA PHE A 11 -16.94 0.19 11.21
C PHE A 11 -16.37 1.45 11.84
N VAL A 12 -16.56 1.56 13.16
CA VAL A 12 -15.91 2.55 14.00
C VAL A 12 -14.78 1.86 14.73
N TYR A 13 -13.57 2.38 14.59
CA TYR A 13 -12.39 1.86 15.27
C TYR A 13 -12.00 2.83 16.38
N LEU A 14 -12.19 2.40 17.63
CA LEU A 14 -11.81 3.15 18.82
C LEU A 14 -10.51 2.56 19.37
N PHE A 15 -9.54 3.42 19.65
CA PHE A 15 -8.29 3.05 20.29
C PHE A 15 -7.83 4.23 21.15
N ASP A 16 -7.05 3.94 22.19
CA ASP A 16 -6.42 4.92 23.06
C ASP A 16 -4.89 4.83 22.96
N VAL A 17 -4.23 5.88 23.43
CA VAL A 17 -2.78 5.92 23.59
C VAL A 17 -2.47 6.53 24.93
N LYS A 18 -1.60 5.86 25.68
CA LYS A 18 -1.08 6.33 26.96
C LYS A 18 0.41 6.62 26.81
N ASP A 19 0.83 7.80 27.28
CA ASP A 19 2.23 8.23 27.34
C ASP A 19 3.00 8.04 26.02
N GLY A 20 2.36 8.29 24.87
CA GLY A 20 2.93 8.03 23.55
C GLY A 20 2.42 8.95 22.45
N ASN A 21 3.11 8.93 21.31
CA ASN A 21 2.73 9.70 20.12
C ASN A 21 2.19 8.76 19.01
N PRO A 22 0.87 8.74 18.75
CA PRO A 22 0.30 7.85 17.74
C PRO A 22 0.63 8.23 16.29
N ASN A 23 0.86 9.52 16.04
CA ASN A 23 0.96 10.10 14.72
C ASN A 23 1.71 11.44 14.79
N GLY A 24 3.01 11.38 14.54
CA GLY A 24 3.88 12.56 14.54
C GLY A 24 3.65 13.49 13.37
N ASP A 25 3.78 14.79 13.63
CA ASP A 25 3.80 15.84 12.63
C ASP A 25 5.24 16.13 12.16
N PRO A 26 5.60 15.89 10.90
CA PRO A 26 6.92 16.22 10.37
C PRO A 26 7.21 17.73 10.39
N ASP A 27 6.18 18.58 10.32
CA ASP A 27 6.33 20.03 10.26
C ASP A 27 6.37 20.66 11.67
N ALA A 28 5.85 19.96 12.68
CA ALA A 28 5.88 20.38 14.08
C ALA A 28 6.86 19.55 14.93
N GLY A 29 8.03 19.18 14.36
CA GLY A 29 9.10 18.54 15.13
C GLY A 29 8.72 17.20 15.76
N ASN A 30 7.89 16.41 15.07
CA ASN A 30 7.37 15.11 15.52
C ASN A 30 6.46 15.18 16.77
N GLN A 31 5.84 16.32 17.05
CA GLN A 31 4.76 16.39 18.04
C GLN A 31 3.51 15.63 17.56
N PRO A 32 2.60 15.21 18.45
CA PRO A 32 1.31 14.66 18.04
C PRO A 32 0.58 15.64 17.13
N ARG A 33 0.04 15.16 16.02
CA ARG A 33 -0.75 16.00 15.13
C ARG A 33 -2.02 16.50 15.82
N VAL A 34 -2.37 17.75 15.55
CA VAL A 34 -3.56 18.43 16.06
C VAL A 34 -4.29 19.08 14.90
N ASP A 35 -5.61 18.98 14.90
CA ASP A 35 -6.47 19.73 13.98
C ASP A 35 -6.50 21.21 14.40
N PRO A 36 -6.05 22.15 13.54
CA PRO A 36 -5.94 23.57 13.90
C PRO A 36 -7.28 24.24 14.19
N GLU A 37 -8.40 23.74 13.67
CA GLU A 37 -9.71 24.36 13.87
C GLU A 37 -10.34 23.93 15.20
N THR A 38 -10.26 22.63 15.52
CA THR A 38 -10.95 22.05 16.69
C THR A 38 -10.03 21.87 17.90
N GLY A 39 -8.71 21.84 17.71
CA GLY A 39 -7.73 21.53 18.74
C GLY A 39 -7.66 20.04 19.13
N ASN A 40 -8.39 19.16 18.44
CA ASN A 40 -8.38 17.73 18.71
C ASN A 40 -7.14 17.04 18.12
N GLY A 41 -6.66 15.97 18.76
CA GLY A 41 -5.62 15.13 18.21
C GLY A 41 -6.05 14.46 16.90
N LEU A 42 -5.17 14.47 15.89
CA LEU A 42 -5.47 13.97 14.56
C LEU A 42 -4.61 12.74 14.20
N ILE A 43 -5.27 11.66 13.79
CA ILE A 43 -4.59 10.57 13.08
C ILE A 43 -4.97 10.60 11.60
N THR A 44 -3.96 10.63 10.74
CA THR A 44 -4.18 10.54 9.30
C THR A 44 -4.50 9.11 8.88
N ASP A 45 -5.33 8.98 7.86
CA ASP A 45 -5.67 7.70 7.24
C ASP A 45 -4.41 6.95 6.76
N VAL A 46 -3.41 7.66 6.23
CA VAL A 46 -2.12 7.10 5.81
C VAL A 46 -1.38 6.45 6.99
N SER A 47 -1.46 7.03 8.19
CA SER A 47 -0.85 6.49 9.41
C SER A 47 -1.51 5.15 9.80
N LEU A 48 -2.85 5.07 9.76
CA LEU A 48 -3.57 3.83 10.03
C LEU A 48 -3.31 2.76 8.95
N LYS A 49 -3.36 3.15 7.67
CA LYS A 49 -3.04 2.25 6.53
C LYS A 49 -1.62 1.69 6.65
N ARG A 50 -0.65 2.45 7.16
CA ARG A 50 0.71 1.96 7.42
C ARG A 50 0.74 0.94 8.55
N LYS A 51 0.06 1.20 9.67
CA LYS A 51 -0.03 0.26 10.80
C LYS A 51 -0.67 -1.08 10.39
N ILE A 52 -1.76 -1.02 9.62
CA ILE A 52 -2.43 -2.22 9.07
C ILE A 52 -1.47 -3.00 8.16
N ARG A 53 -0.78 -2.32 7.22
CA ARG A 53 0.21 -2.98 6.34
C ARG A 53 1.30 -3.69 7.13
N ASN A 54 1.88 -3.01 8.13
CA ASN A 54 2.93 -3.58 8.98
C ASN A 54 2.44 -4.82 9.73
N TYR A 55 1.25 -4.71 10.33
CA TYR A 55 0.63 -5.82 11.04
C TYR A 55 0.43 -7.04 10.14
N VAL A 56 -0.12 -6.85 8.92
CA VAL A 56 -0.30 -7.95 7.95
C VAL A 56 1.05 -8.55 7.56
N THR A 57 2.06 -7.73 7.27
CA THR A 57 3.41 -8.23 6.93
C THR A 57 3.99 -9.10 8.04
N ILE A 58 3.85 -8.70 9.30
CA ILE A 58 4.35 -9.45 10.45
C ILE A 58 3.58 -10.77 10.61
N VAL A 59 2.24 -10.71 10.65
CA VAL A 59 1.40 -11.88 10.92
C VAL A 59 1.42 -12.89 9.77
N LYS A 60 1.59 -12.41 8.53
CA LYS A 60 1.61 -13.25 7.33
C LYS A 60 3.02 -13.51 6.79
N SER A 61 4.05 -13.16 7.55
CA SER A 61 5.47 -13.40 7.21
C SER A 61 5.89 -12.92 5.83
N ALA A 62 5.21 -11.90 5.29
CA ALA A 62 5.43 -11.37 3.94
C ALA A 62 5.40 -12.44 2.82
N THR A 63 4.65 -13.53 2.99
CA THR A 63 4.54 -14.58 1.97
C THR A 63 3.33 -14.35 1.07
N PRO A 64 3.38 -14.72 -0.22
CA PRO A 64 2.19 -14.77 -1.05
C PRO A 64 1.09 -15.66 -0.42
N PRO A 65 -0.20 -15.32 -0.60
CA PRO A 65 -0.76 -14.18 -1.30
C PRO A 65 -0.97 -12.95 -0.38
N ASN A 66 -0.18 -12.79 0.68
CA ASN A 66 -0.32 -11.68 1.64
C ASN A 66 0.92 -10.79 1.67
N ASP A 67 1.81 -10.91 0.68
CA ASP A 67 2.96 -10.02 0.59
C ASP A 67 2.52 -8.60 0.20
N ILE A 68 3.09 -7.61 0.87
CA ILE A 68 2.74 -6.20 0.72
C ILE A 68 3.75 -5.52 -0.18
N TYR A 69 3.30 -4.90 -1.27
CA TYR A 69 4.16 -4.23 -2.25
C TYR A 69 4.96 -3.05 -1.69
N ILE A 70 4.31 -2.20 -0.87
CA ILE A 70 4.97 -1.02 -0.27
C ILE A 70 5.57 -1.43 1.07
N LYS A 71 6.89 -1.67 1.08
CA LYS A 71 7.65 -2.06 2.27
C LYS A 71 8.53 -0.93 2.77
N GLU A 72 8.83 -0.95 4.06
CA GLU A 72 9.80 -0.02 4.64
C GLU A 72 11.20 -0.35 4.15
N LYS A 73 12.00 0.67 3.79
CA LYS A 73 13.40 0.52 3.35
C LYS A 73 13.61 -0.37 2.12
N ALA A 74 12.55 -0.72 1.38
CA ALA A 74 12.67 -1.49 0.15
C ALA A 74 12.80 -0.56 -1.06
N VAL A 75 13.60 -0.98 -2.05
CA VAL A 75 13.72 -0.30 -3.33
C VAL A 75 12.58 -0.77 -4.23
N LEU A 76 11.69 0.17 -4.58
CA LEU A 76 10.48 -0.17 -5.35
C LEU A 76 10.83 -0.74 -6.74
N ILE A 77 11.93 -0.28 -7.33
CA ILE A 77 12.35 -0.68 -8.67
C ILE A 77 12.66 -2.17 -8.79
N GLU A 78 13.29 -2.76 -7.77
CA GLU A 78 13.58 -4.21 -7.73
C GLU A 78 12.28 -5.03 -7.71
N THR A 79 11.23 -4.49 -7.08
CA THR A 79 9.92 -5.15 -7.02
C THR A 79 9.21 -5.04 -8.37
N HIS A 80 9.34 -3.90 -9.05
CA HIS A 80 8.89 -3.75 -10.44
C HIS A 80 9.58 -4.79 -11.34
N GLU A 81 10.92 -4.87 -11.30
CA GLU A 81 11.70 -5.81 -12.12
C GLU A 81 11.19 -7.25 -11.99
N LYS A 82 10.98 -7.73 -10.76
CA LYS A 82 10.43 -9.06 -10.50
C LYS A 82 9.06 -9.26 -11.15
N ALA A 83 8.18 -8.26 -11.07
CA ALA A 83 6.85 -8.33 -11.68
C ALA A 83 6.91 -8.31 -13.22
N TYR A 84 7.79 -7.51 -13.82
CA TYR A 84 7.98 -7.46 -15.28
C TYR A 84 8.53 -8.78 -15.82
N VAL A 85 9.55 -9.36 -15.15
CA VAL A 85 10.12 -10.67 -15.50
C VAL A 85 9.06 -11.77 -15.41
N ALA A 86 8.23 -11.78 -14.36
CA ALA A 86 7.17 -12.77 -14.20
C ALA A 86 6.11 -12.73 -15.33
N VAL A 87 5.92 -11.57 -15.96
CA VAL A 87 4.96 -11.36 -17.05
C VAL A 87 5.64 -11.47 -18.44
N GLY A 88 6.96 -11.65 -18.49
CA GLY A 88 7.71 -11.71 -19.75
C GLY A 88 7.88 -10.35 -20.46
N ALA A 89 7.70 -9.24 -19.74
CA ALA A 89 7.83 -7.89 -20.28
C ALA A 89 9.18 -7.25 -19.89
N LYS A 90 9.70 -6.33 -20.71
CA LYS A 90 10.91 -5.55 -20.40
C LYS A 90 10.55 -4.23 -19.73
N LEU A 91 11.37 -3.81 -18.76
CA LEU A 91 11.31 -2.48 -18.16
C LEU A 91 11.87 -1.45 -19.15
N GLU A 92 11.00 -0.66 -19.77
CA GLU A 92 11.37 0.54 -20.52
C GLU A 92 11.81 1.61 -19.52
N THR A 93 13.12 1.78 -19.32
CA THR A 93 13.66 2.96 -18.64
C THR A 93 13.50 4.16 -19.57
N SER A 94 12.52 5.01 -19.30
CA SER A 94 12.20 6.15 -20.16
C SER A 94 13.39 7.11 -20.31
N LYS A 95 14.08 7.07 -21.45
CA LYS A 95 14.33 8.31 -22.21
C LYS A 95 13.03 8.65 -22.91
N LYS A 96 12.62 9.92 -22.84
CA LYS A 96 11.39 10.43 -23.47
C LYS A 96 11.39 10.05 -24.95
N GLU A 97 10.48 9.17 -25.35
CA GLU A 97 9.95 9.03 -26.69
C GLU A 97 8.56 8.37 -26.58
N GLU A 98 7.77 8.47 -27.63
CA GLU A 98 6.34 8.77 -27.63
C GLU A 98 5.41 7.77 -26.92
N LYS A 99 4.26 8.27 -26.41
CA LYS A 99 3.18 7.45 -25.83
C LYS A 99 2.59 6.52 -26.89
N GLU A 100 3.20 5.36 -27.11
CA GLU A 100 2.48 4.22 -27.64
C GLU A 100 1.55 3.66 -26.55
N LYS A 101 0.30 3.36 -26.95
CA LYS A 101 -0.73 2.87 -26.04
C LYS A 101 -0.28 1.54 -25.44
N GLU A 102 -0.06 1.51 -24.12
CA GLU A 102 0.27 0.27 -23.41
C GLU A 102 -0.70 -0.87 -23.80
N PRO A 103 -0.15 -2.06 -24.19
CA PRO A 103 -0.96 -3.20 -24.60
C PRO A 103 -1.86 -3.66 -23.46
N GLU A 104 -3.08 -4.08 -23.78
CA GLU A 104 -4.13 -4.39 -22.81
C GLU A 104 -3.69 -5.49 -21.81
N GLU A 105 -2.87 -6.45 -22.25
CA GLU A 105 -2.28 -7.50 -21.43
C GLU A 105 -1.36 -6.97 -20.34
N THR A 106 -0.57 -5.91 -20.61
CA THR A 106 0.24 -5.25 -19.57
C THR A 106 -0.61 -4.46 -18.57
N LYS A 107 -1.78 -3.95 -18.99
CA LYS A 107 -2.74 -3.32 -18.07
C LYS A 107 -3.46 -4.35 -17.20
N LEU A 108 -3.73 -5.53 -17.75
CA LEU A 108 -4.33 -6.66 -17.03
C LEU A 108 -3.32 -7.26 -16.03
N ALA A 109 -2.08 -7.49 -16.43
CA ALA A 109 -1.00 -7.89 -15.53
C ALA A 109 -0.71 -6.86 -14.43
N LYS A 110 -0.78 -5.55 -14.74
CA LYS A 110 -0.72 -4.49 -13.71
C LYS A 110 -1.95 -4.45 -12.79
N ARG A 111 -3.08 -5.03 -13.20
CA ARG A 111 -4.33 -5.16 -12.40
C ARG A 111 -4.40 -6.48 -11.62
N GLU A 112 -3.78 -7.54 -12.13
CA GLU A 112 -3.74 -8.89 -11.54
C GLU A 112 -2.53 -9.06 -10.61
N ASN A 113 -1.35 -8.58 -11.01
CA ASN A 113 -0.14 -8.50 -10.19
C ASN A 113 -0.03 -7.17 -9.42
N GLY A 114 -0.97 -6.25 -9.66
CA GLY A 114 -1.04 -4.97 -8.99
C GLY A 114 -2.47 -4.66 -8.57
N CYS A 115 -2.66 -4.65 -7.25
CA CYS A 115 -3.79 -4.02 -6.57
C CYS A 115 -4.98 -4.95 -6.28
N VAL A 116 -4.81 -5.81 -5.27
CA VAL A 116 -5.95 -6.20 -4.43
C VAL A 116 -6.33 -4.98 -3.58
N LYS A 117 -7.22 -4.17 -4.15
CA LYS A 117 -7.80 -2.93 -3.61
C LYS A 117 -8.55 -3.16 -2.30
N THR A 118 -7.83 -3.28 -1.20
CA THR A 118 -8.46 -3.11 0.12
C THR A 118 -8.01 -1.81 0.75
N PHE A 119 -6.71 -1.49 0.79
CA PHE A 119 -6.24 -0.18 1.27
C PHE A 119 -4.85 0.16 0.69
N THR A 120 -4.77 0.64 -0.56
CA THR A 120 -3.46 0.93 -1.24
C THR A 120 -2.42 -0.21 -1.09
N THR A 121 -2.89 -1.45 -1.14
CA THR A 121 -2.14 -2.70 -1.05
C THR A 121 -2.08 -3.35 -2.42
N CYS A 122 -0.95 -3.24 -3.13
CA CYS A 122 -0.64 -4.23 -4.15
C CYS A 122 -0.19 -5.49 -3.41
N VAL A 123 -0.91 -6.58 -3.61
CA VAL A 123 -0.52 -7.92 -3.19
C VAL A 123 0.16 -8.55 -4.39
N LEU A 124 1.38 -9.06 -4.22
CA LEU A 124 1.98 -9.94 -5.21
C LEU A 124 1.22 -11.27 -5.14
N LEU A 125 0.28 -11.45 -6.07
CA LEU A 125 -0.30 -12.75 -6.37
C LEU A 125 0.78 -13.55 -7.11
N GLU A 126 1.03 -14.77 -6.65
CA GLU A 126 1.85 -15.74 -7.38
C GLU A 126 1.24 -15.96 -8.77
N LEU A 127 2.08 -15.80 -9.80
CA LEU A 127 1.98 -16.53 -11.05
C LEU A 127 2.69 -17.87 -10.88
#